data_AF-A0A8S1CY97-F1
#
_entry.id   AF-A0A8S1CY97-F1
#
_cell.length_a   1.000
_cell.length_b   1.000
_cell.length_c   1.000
_cell.angle_alpha   90.00
_cell.angle_beta   90.00
_cell.angle_gamma   90.00
#
_symmetry.space_group_name_H-M   'P 1'
#
loop_
_entity.id
_entity.type
_entity.pdbx_description
1 polymer ?
#
loop_
_entity_poly.entity_id
_entity_poly.type
_entity_poly.pdbx_seq_one_letter_code
_entity_poly.pdbx_strand_id
1 'polypeptide(L)' 'MSSRPCPVCQKIISNKSNLVKHMRIKHGGSYLQEASCHICGKVFKHKYSLSAHMYSLHRSTDAPNESNNHHAAF' A
#
# COMPACT_ATOMS: atom_id res chain seq x y z
N MET A 1 15.31 1.49 14.29
CA MET A 1 14.61 0.24 13.91
C MET A 1 13.11 0.52 13.90
N SER A 2 12.52 0.75 12.73
CA SER A 2 11.10 1.13 12.63
C SER A 2 10.20 -0.11 12.76
N SER A 3 9.66 -0.34 13.96
CA SER A 3 8.64 -1.38 14.20
C SER A 3 7.28 -0.93 13.68
N ARG A 4 6.51 -1.84 13.07
CA ARG A 4 5.15 -1.57 12.60
C ARG A 4 4.18 -2.61 13.18
N PRO A 5 3.00 -2.18 13.68
CA PRO A 5 1.99 -3.10 14.16
C PRO A 5 1.32 -3.85 13.00
N CYS A 6 0.94 -5.09 13.24
CA CYS A 6 0.07 -5.83 12.35
C CYS A 6 -1.33 -5.18 12.36
N PRO A 7 -1.93 -4.88 11.21
CA PRO A 7 -3.25 -4.23 11.15
C PRO A 7 -4.40 -5.18 11.52
N VAL A 8 -4.18 -6.50 11.52
CA VAL A 8 -5.22 -7.49 11.82
C VAL A 8 -5.23 -7.86 13.30
N CYS A 9 -4.05 -8.09 13.89
CA CYS A 9 -3.93 -8.51 15.30
C CYS A 9 -3.13 -7.55 16.18
N GLN A 10 -2.71 -6.40 15.66
CA GLN A 10 -1.96 -5.36 16.37
C GLN A 10 -0.60 -5.78 16.95
N LYS A 11 -0.14 -7.00 16.66
CA LYS A 11 1.19 -7.46 17.08
C LYS A 11 2.28 -6.55 16.51
N ILE A 12 3.13 -6.02 17.38
CA ILE A 12 4.28 -5.19 16.97
C ILE A 12 5.35 -6.07 16.37
N ILE A 13 5.77 -5.74 15.14
CA ILE A 13 6.82 -6.48 14.43
C ILE A 13 7.92 -5.51 14.02
N SER A 14 9.16 -5.86 14.34
CA SER A 14 10.32 -4.98 14.26
C SER A 14 10.83 -4.71 12.85
N ASN A 15 10.36 -5.45 11.84
CA ASN A 15 10.83 -5.29 10.46
C ASN A 15 9.75 -5.68 9.43
N LYS A 16 9.80 -5.05 8.25
CA LYS A 16 8.84 -5.25 7.15
C LYS A 16 8.82 -6.69 6.64
N SER A 17 9.98 -7.33 6.48
CA SER A 17 10.07 -8.72 6.03
C SER A 17 9.38 -9.69 6.99
N ASN A 18 9.51 -9.44 8.29
CA ASN A 18 8.86 -10.23 9.33
C ASN A 18 7.35 -10.00 9.33
N LEU A 19 6.90 -8.76 9.09
CA LEU A 19 5.47 -8.46 8.94
C LEU A 19 4.87 -9.19 7.74
N VAL A 20 5.55 -9.20 6.59
CA VAL A 20 5.11 -9.95 5.39
C VAL A 20 5.00 -11.46 5.67
N LYS A 21 6.00 -12.05 6.32
CA LYS A 21 5.95 -13.47 6.72
C LYS A 21 4.79 -13.71 7.69
N HIS A 22 4.62 -12.83 8.67
CA HIS A 22 3.53 -12.89 9.64
C HIS A 22 2.15 -12.84 8.96
N MET A 23 1.91 -11.88 8.06
CA MET A 23 0.63 -11.77 7.35
C MET A 23 0.32 -13.03 6.54
N ARG A 24 1.31 -13.59 5.85
CA ARG A 24 1.14 -14.79 5.03
C ARG A 24 0.79 -16.03 5.88
N ILE A 25 1.47 -16.23 7.01
CA ILE A 25 1.29 -17.44 7.83
C ILE A 25 0.09 -17.32 8.77
N LYS A 26 -0.19 -16.12 9.29
CA LYS A 26 -1.22 -15.91 10.34
C LYS A 26 -2.53 -15.34 9.82
N HIS A 27 -2.49 -14.61 8.71
CA HIS A 27 -3.64 -13.87 8.18
C HIS A 27 -3.87 -14.13 6.68
N GLY A 28 -3.35 -15.24 6.15
CA GLY A 28 -3.58 -15.65 4.76
C GLY A 28 -3.01 -14.72 3.68
N GLY A 29 -2.18 -13.74 4.05
CA GLY A 29 -1.56 -12.81 3.09
C GLY A 29 -2.46 -11.65 2.63
N SER A 30 -3.69 -11.54 3.13
CA SER A 30 -4.68 -10.54 2.69
C SER A 30 -4.25 -9.07 2.88
N TYR A 31 -3.31 -8.81 3.80
CA TYR A 31 -2.74 -7.48 4.02
C TYR A 31 -1.44 -7.23 3.23
N LEU A 32 -1.07 -8.09 2.28
CA LEU A 32 -0.21 -7.61 1.21
C LEU A 32 -1.07 -6.66 0.38
N GLN A 33 -1.27 -5.45 0.92
CA GLN A 33 -2.22 -4.47 0.43
C GLN A 33 -2.02 -4.39 -1.06
N GLU A 34 -2.99 -4.96 -1.76
CA GLU A 34 -2.99 -5.09 -3.19
C GLU A 34 -2.89 -3.68 -3.73
N ALA A 35 -1.75 -3.38 -4.33
CA ALA A 35 -1.50 -2.08 -4.90
C ALA A 35 -2.15 -2.14 -6.28
N SER A 36 -3.42 -1.76 -6.38
CA SER A 36 -4.13 -1.71 -7.65
C SER A 36 -3.81 -0.40 -8.38
N CYS A 37 -3.67 -0.51 -9.69
CA CYS A 37 -3.64 0.64 -10.57
C CYS A 37 -5.06 1.21 -10.68
N HIS A 38 -5.25 2.48 -10.32
CA HIS A 38 -6.56 3.13 -10.44
C HIS A 38 -6.95 3.48 -11.89
N ILE A 39 -5.99 3.41 -12.83
CA ILE A 39 -6.21 3.76 -14.24
C ILE A 39 -6.68 2.55 -15.04
N CYS A 40 -6.04 1.39 -14.88
CA CYS A 40 -6.37 0.16 -15.62
C CYS A 40 -6.86 -0.99 -14.73
N GLY A 41 -6.96 -0.81 -13.41
CA GLY A 41 -7.44 -1.83 -12.48
C GLY A 41 -6.46 -2.97 -12.19
N LYS A 42 -5.25 -2.94 -12.78
CA LYS A 42 -4.28 -4.04 -12.62
C LYS A 42 -3.77 -4.14 -11.18
N VAL A 43 -3.84 -5.34 -10.61
CA VAL A 43 -3.44 -5.60 -9.22
C VAL A 43 -1.98 -6.01 -9.14
N PHE A 44 -1.24 -5.37 -8.23
CA PHE A 44 0.16 -5.69 -7.94
C PHE A 44 0.34 -6.13 -6.49
N LYS A 45 1.18 -7.14 -6.30
CA LYS A 45 1.56 -7.67 -4.97
C LYS A 45 2.38 -6.68 -4.13
N HIS A 46 3.04 -5.71 -4.78
CA HIS A 46 3.97 -4.79 -4.15
C HIS A 46 3.80 -3.37 -4.70
N LYS A 47 3.89 -2.37 -3.81
CA LYS A 47 3.87 -0.94 -4.20
C LYS A 47 4.96 -0.55 -5.19
N TYR A 48 6.15 -1.15 -5.10
CA TYR A 48 7.22 -0.91 -6.07
C TYR A 48 6.81 -1.33 -7.50
N SER A 49 6.15 -2.48 -7.64
CA SER A 49 5.67 -2.98 -8.92
C SER A 49 4.56 -2.08 -9.48
N LEU A 50 3.66 -1.60 -8.63
CA LEU A 50 2.67 -0.58 -9.03
C LEU A 50 3.37 0.71 -9.48
N SER A 51 4.36 1.20 -8.73
CA SER A 51 5.08 2.44 -9.04
C SER A 51 5.83 2.36 -10.37
N ALA A 52 6.49 1.24 -10.65
CA ALA A 52 7.15 1.00 -11.94
C ALA A 52 6.12 0.92 -13.07
N HIS A 53 4.98 0.27 -12.83
CA HIS A 53 3.88 0.23 -13.79
C HIS A 53 3.29 1.62 -14.07
N MET A 54 3.10 2.46 -13.04
CA MET A 54 2.71 3.86 -13.22
C MET A 54 3.75 4.59 -14.05
N TYR A 55 5.02 4.50 -13.68
CA TYR A 55 6.08 5.21 -14.42
C TYR A 55 6.18 4.81 -15.90
N SER A 56 6.07 3.52 -16.22
CA SER A 56 6.24 3.01 -17.58
C SER A 56 4.97 3.03 -18.44
N LEU A 57 3.79 2.83 -17.84
CA LEU A 57 2.53 2.66 -18.60
C LEU A 57 1.53 3.80 -18.37
N HIS A 58 1.64 4.52 -17.26
CA HIS A 58 0.71 5.58 -16.89
C HIS A 58 1.47 6.75 -16.28
N ARG A 59 2.33 7.39 -17.08
CA ARG A 59 3.29 8.47 -16.75
C ARG A 59 2.72 9.54 -15.79
N SER A 60 2.53 9.17 -14.53
CA SER A 60 1.79 9.91 -13.52
C SER A 60 2.48 9.68 -12.19
N THR A 61 3.40 10.59 -11.92
CA THR A 61 3.87 10.96 -10.60
C THR A 61 2.74 11.64 -9.86
N ASP A 62 1.73 10.87 -9.44
CA ASP A 62 0.77 11.37 -8.48
C ASP A 62 0.98 10.55 -7.21
N ALA A 63 1.81 11.14 -6.35
CA ALA A 63 1.66 10.99 -4.92
C ALA A 63 0.15 11.03 -4.59
N PRO A 64 -0.32 10.30 -3.58
CA PRO A 64 -1.62 10.60 -2.99
C PRO A 64 -1.53 11.99 -2.35
N ASN A 65 -1.61 13.03 -3.18
CA ASN A 65 -2.09 14.32 -2.77
C ASN A 65 -3.53 14.05 -2.36
N GLU A 66 -3.73 14.05 -1.05
CA GLU A 66 -5.03 14.23 -0.45
C GLU A 66 -5.51 15.64 -0.80
N SER A 67 -5.90 15.84 -2.06
CA SER A 67 -6.68 16.99 -2.51
C SER A 67 -8.10 16.77 -2.03
N ASN A 68 -8.29 16.87 -0.72
CA ASN A 68 -9.60 17.12 -0.15
C ASN A 68 -9.77 18.64 -0.06
N ASN A 69 -10.00 19.25 -1.21
CA ASN A 69 -10.61 20.57 -1.28
C ASN A 69 -12.11 20.41 -0.98
N HIS A 70 -12.50 20.60 0.28
CA HIS A 70 -13.88 20.94 0.61
C HIS A 70 -13.91 22.39 1.10
N HIS A 71 -14.28 23.26 0.16
CA HIS A 71 -14.73 24.65 0.27
C HIS A 71 -14.68 25.31 1.66
N ALA A 72 -13.88 26.37 1.76
CA ALA A 72 -14.28 27.54 2.50
C ALA A 72 -15.43 28.25 1.75
N ALA A 73 -16.62 28.32 2.34
CA ALA A 73 -17.62 29.35 2.08
C ALA A 73 -18.69 29.36 3.19
N PHE A 74 -18.86 30.55 3.77
CA PHE A 74 -19.81 31.02 4.81
C PHE A 74 -19.41 30.78 6.27
#